data_AF-A0A840DZ48-F1
#
_entry.id   AF-A0A840DZ48-F1
#
_cell.length_a   1.000
_cell.length_b   1.000
_cell.length_c   1.000
_cell.angle_alpha   90.00
_cell.angle_beta   90.00
_cell.angle_gamma   90.00
#
_symmetry.space_group_name_H-M   'P 1'
#
loop_
_entity.id
_entity.type
_entity.pdbx_description
1 polymer ?
#
loop_
_entity_poly.entity_id
_entity_poly.type
_entity_poly.pdbx_seq_one_letter_code
_entity_poly.pdbx_strand_id
1 'polypeptide(L)'
;MTKKLHDVRNDLCSYLRNIEKSGGLSLLIDTERSLVENDLLRYANSKVMISSLKTALMEIDIIKKHIILVSNPAQYKTVNEVHSLPKNRKGGLPYDEVRQAIASHYARLGNLDKSRLTSIEKSIIDVRKENMTIMRKLYEKMQAKAIGIDF
;
A
#
# COMPACT_ATOMS: atom_id res chain seq x y z
N MET A 1 11.29 6.55 32.02
CA MET A 1 10.89 7.82 31.40
C MET A 1 9.91 7.52 30.28
N THR A 2 8.64 7.93 30.41
CA THR A 2 7.62 7.71 29.38
C THR A 2 7.80 8.78 28.29
N LYS A 3 8.10 8.40 27.04
CA LYS A 3 8.11 9.34 25.91
C LYS A 3 6.72 9.97 25.77
N LYS A 4 6.66 11.29 25.49
CA LYS A 4 5.39 11.96 25.20
C LYS A 4 4.82 11.41 23.88
N LEU A 5 3.50 11.24 23.81
CA LEU A 5 2.81 10.69 22.63
C LEU A 5 3.15 11.44 21.33
N HIS A 6 3.31 12.75 21.41
CA HIS A 6 3.72 13.59 20.29
C HIS A 6 5.10 13.19 19.73
N ASP A 7 6.06 12.92 20.61
CA ASP A 7 7.43 12.55 20.20
C ASP A 7 7.44 11.17 19.54
N VAL A 8 6.68 10.21 20.08
CA VAL A 8 6.51 8.88 19.46
C VAL A 8 5.92 8.99 18.05
N ARG A 9 4.95 9.89 17.85
CA ARG A 9 4.32 10.11 16.53
C ARG A 9 5.27 10.79 15.55
N ASN A 10 6.11 11.71 16.01
CA ASN A 10 7.16 12.31 15.19
C ASN A 10 8.21 11.28 14.77
N ASP A 11 8.64 10.41 15.69
CA ASP A 11 9.56 9.33 15.39
C ASP A 11 8.96 8.37 14.35
N LEU A 12 7.69 8.00 14.50
CA LEU A 12 6.97 7.18 13.52
C LEU A 12 6.90 7.86 12.16
N CYS A 13 6.52 9.12 12.10
CA CYS A 13 6.44 9.87 10.84
C CYS A 13 7.82 9.93 10.15
N SER A 14 8.88 10.15 10.91
CA SER A 14 10.25 10.17 10.40
C SER A 14 10.71 8.79 9.91
N TYR A 15 10.35 7.72 10.62
CA TYR A 15 10.59 6.34 10.18
C TYR A 15 9.89 6.06 8.86
N LEU A 16 8.60 6.37 8.74
CA LEU A 16 7.80 6.13 7.54
C LEU A 16 8.31 6.88 6.31
N ARG A 17 8.87 8.08 6.49
CA ARG A 17 9.51 8.85 5.39
C ARG A 17 10.80 8.23 4.89
N ASN A 18 11.50 7.49 5.74
CA ASN A 18 12.80 6.89 5.41
C ASN A 18 12.71 5.42 5.03
N ILE A 19 11.50 4.84 5.01
CA ILE A 19 11.30 3.42 4.73
C ILE A 19 11.74 3.03 3.32
N GLU A 20 11.47 3.87 2.31
CA GLU A 20 11.91 3.62 0.93
C GLU A 20 13.43 3.52 0.82
N LYS A 21 14.15 4.40 1.55
CA LYS A 21 15.61 4.42 1.54
C LYS A 21 16.23 3.20 2.23
N SER A 22 15.46 2.51 3.07
CA SER A 22 15.94 1.45 3.95
C SER A 22 15.42 0.05 3.60
N GLY A 23 14.40 -0.08 2.74
CA GLY A 23 13.91 -1.38 2.31
C GLY A 23 13.07 -1.35 1.04
N GLY A 24 13.12 -2.46 0.30
CA GLY A 24 12.31 -2.67 -0.90
C GLY A 24 10.81 -2.84 -0.59
N LEU A 25 10.03 -3.15 -1.63
CA LEU A 25 8.57 -3.25 -1.60
C LEU A 25 8.00 -4.07 -0.42
N SER A 26 8.67 -5.14 0.02
CA SER A 26 8.23 -5.95 1.16
C SER A 26 8.16 -5.16 2.47
N LEU A 27 9.20 -4.37 2.80
CA LEU A 27 9.25 -3.61 4.05
C LEU A 27 8.11 -2.59 4.09
N LEU A 28 7.90 -1.90 2.97
CA LEU A 28 6.79 -0.99 2.73
C LEU A 28 5.44 -1.64 3.05
N ILE A 29 5.20 -2.85 2.55
CA ILE A 29 3.94 -3.59 2.75
C ILE A 29 3.80 -4.08 4.19
N ASP A 30 4.85 -4.62 4.79
CA ASP A 30 4.84 -5.13 6.16
C ASP A 30 4.59 -4.01 7.19
N THR A 31 5.19 -2.84 6.95
CA THR A 31 4.93 -1.66 7.76
C THR A 31 3.50 -1.18 7.59
N GLU A 32 2.98 -1.07 6.36
CA GLU A 32 1.58 -0.65 6.17
C GLU A 32 0.61 -1.64 6.82
N ARG A 33 0.87 -2.95 6.69
CA ARG A 33 0.08 -3.97 7.38
C ARG A 33 0.03 -3.72 8.88
N SER A 34 1.19 -3.50 9.49
CA SER A 34 1.31 -3.26 10.94
C SER A 34 0.55 -2.00 11.37
N LEU A 35 0.56 -0.95 10.54
CA LEU A 35 -0.23 0.27 10.78
C LEU A 35 -1.74 -0.02 10.72
N VAL A 36 -2.20 -0.75 9.70
CA VAL A 36 -3.63 -1.11 9.55
C VAL A 36 -4.10 -2.01 10.68
N GLU A 37 -3.27 -2.96 11.14
CA GLU A 37 -3.56 -3.79 12.31
C GLU A 37 -3.69 -2.94 13.58
N ASN A 38 -2.79 -1.96 13.77
CA ASN A 38 -2.87 -1.03 14.88
C ASN A 38 -4.13 -0.15 14.81
N ASP A 39 -4.45 0.36 13.62
CA ASP A 39 -5.67 1.14 13.35
C ASP A 39 -6.92 0.34 13.70
N LEU A 40 -6.95 -0.94 13.32
CA LEU A 40 -8.06 -1.84 13.63
C LEU A 40 -8.19 -2.10 15.14
N LEU A 41 -7.07 -2.32 15.83
CA LEU A 41 -7.06 -2.66 17.26
C LEU A 41 -7.36 -1.46 18.16
N ARG A 42 -6.92 -0.26 17.77
CA ARG A 42 -6.90 0.91 18.67
C ARG A 42 -7.84 2.04 18.27
N TYR A 43 -8.14 2.19 16.98
CA TYR A 43 -8.83 3.36 16.45
C TYR A 43 -10.17 3.03 15.76
N ALA A 44 -10.44 1.76 15.46
CA ALA A 44 -11.70 1.36 14.86
C ALA A 44 -12.88 1.56 15.83
N ASN A 45 -13.81 2.45 15.45
CA ASN A 45 -14.91 2.87 16.31
C ASN A 45 -16.31 2.59 15.74
N SER A 46 -16.39 1.98 14.55
CA SER A 46 -17.65 1.66 13.89
C SER A 46 -17.55 0.36 13.10
N LYS A 47 -18.69 -0.32 12.91
CA LYS A 47 -18.75 -1.55 12.09
C LYS A 47 -18.24 -1.32 10.67
N VAL A 48 -18.55 -0.15 10.09
CA VAL A 48 -18.09 0.25 8.76
C VAL A 48 -16.56 0.38 8.73
N MET A 49 -15.96 1.07 9.71
CA MET A 49 -14.51 1.21 9.79
C MET A 49 -13.82 -0.14 10.02
N ILE A 50 -14.35 -0.97 10.92
CA ILE A 50 -13.85 -2.33 11.16
C ILE A 50 -13.86 -3.14 9.87
N SER A 51 -14.98 -3.13 9.13
CA SER A 51 -15.07 -3.85 7.85
C SER A 51 -14.06 -3.32 6.83
N SER A 52 -13.95 -1.99 6.70
CA SER A 52 -13.00 -1.37 5.77
C SER A 52 -11.54 -1.73 6.08
N LEU A 53 -11.15 -1.73 7.35
CA LEU A 53 -9.80 -2.10 7.79
C LEU A 53 -9.53 -3.61 7.63
N LYS A 54 -10.52 -4.48 7.90
CA LYS A 54 -10.40 -5.91 7.60
C LYS A 54 -10.22 -6.19 6.11
N THR A 55 -10.97 -5.49 5.27
CA THR A 55 -10.78 -5.55 3.81
C THR A 55 -9.38 -5.06 3.43
N ALA A 56 -8.89 -3.98 4.03
CA ALA A 56 -7.52 -3.49 3.79
C ALA A 56 -6.46 -4.55 4.13
N LEU A 57 -6.60 -5.27 5.24
CA LEU A 57 -5.66 -6.34 5.61
C LEU A 57 -5.70 -7.51 4.62
N MET A 58 -6.90 -7.91 4.18
CA MET A 58 -7.06 -8.94 3.14
C MET A 58 -6.42 -8.51 1.81
N GLU A 59 -6.66 -7.27 1.38
CA GLU A 59 -6.04 -6.66 0.20
C GLU A 59 -4.51 -6.70 0.31
N ILE A 60 -3.94 -6.34 1.47
CA ILE A 60 -2.50 -6.41 1.72
C ILE A 60 -1.96 -7.85 1.62
N ASP A 61 -2.70 -8.85 2.12
CA ASP A 61 -2.29 -10.25 2.02
C ASP A 61 -2.32 -10.76 0.56
N ILE A 62 -3.25 -10.25 -0.26
CA ILE A 62 -3.27 -10.50 -1.71
C ILE A 62 -2.03 -9.88 -2.37
N ILE A 63 -1.68 -8.63 -2.02
CA ILE A 63 -0.47 -7.97 -2.54
C ILE A 63 0.76 -8.84 -2.27
N LYS A 64 0.94 -9.34 -1.03
CA LYS A 64 2.07 -10.20 -0.67
C LYS A 64 2.16 -11.45 -1.54
N LYS A 65 1.03 -12.12 -1.81
CA LYS A 65 0.97 -13.30 -2.68
C LYS A 65 1.35 -12.95 -4.13
N HIS A 66 0.81 -11.85 -4.65
CA HIS A 66 0.99 -11.47 -6.05
C HIS A 66 2.38 -10.91 -6.35
N ILE A 67 3.11 -10.40 -5.35
CA ILE A 67 4.53 -10.07 -5.49
C ILE A 67 5.37 -11.30 -5.85
N ILE A 68 5.04 -12.46 -5.30
CA ILE A 68 5.70 -13.73 -5.64
C ILE A 68 5.36 -14.11 -7.09
N LEU A 69 4.10 -13.93 -7.49
CA LEU A 69 3.62 -14.23 -8.84
C LEU A 69 4.32 -13.36 -9.90
N VAL A 70 4.38 -12.04 -9.72
CA VAL A 70 5.03 -11.11 -10.66
C VAL A 70 6.54 -11.32 -10.73
N SER A 71 7.15 -11.82 -9.65
CA SER A 71 8.58 -12.17 -9.64
C SER A 71 8.92 -13.40 -10.51
N ASN A 72 7.91 -14.15 -10.97
CA ASN A 72 8.06 -15.25 -11.91
C ASN A 72 7.47 -14.87 -13.29
N PRO A 73 8.30 -14.45 -14.27
CA PRO A 73 7.83 -14.04 -15.59
C PRO A 73 6.95 -15.07 -16.30
N ALA A 74 7.27 -16.37 -16.18
CA ALA A 74 6.50 -17.44 -16.82
C ALA A 74 5.07 -17.53 -16.26
N GLN A 75 4.90 -17.35 -14.95
CA GLN A 75 3.58 -17.34 -14.31
C GLN A 75 2.84 -16.03 -14.57
N TYR A 76 3.55 -14.90 -14.56
CA TYR A 76 2.94 -13.59 -14.74
C TYR A 76 2.48 -13.33 -16.19
N LYS A 77 3.03 -14.06 -17.17
CA LYS A 77 2.59 -14.01 -18.56
C LYS A 77 1.08 -14.24 -18.72
N THR A 78 0.52 -15.23 -18.01
CA THR A 78 -0.91 -15.51 -18.04
C THR A 78 -1.73 -14.33 -17.50
N VAL A 79 -1.28 -13.69 -16.42
CA VAL A 79 -1.93 -12.47 -15.88
C VAL A 79 -1.93 -11.36 -16.92
N ASN A 80 -0.82 -11.18 -17.65
CA ASN A 80 -0.73 -10.18 -18.70
C ASN A 80 -1.70 -10.44 -19.86
N GLU A 81 -1.84 -11.70 -20.29
CA GLU A 81 -2.71 -12.11 -21.40
C GLU A 81 -4.20 -11.88 -21.08
N VAL A 82 -4.63 -12.21 -19.85
CA VAL A 82 -6.04 -12.00 -19.44
C VAL A 82 -6.39 -10.52 -19.22
N HIS A 83 -5.39 -9.64 -19.09
CA HIS A 83 -5.55 -8.17 -19.03
C HIS A 83 -5.21 -7.50 -20.37
N SER A 84 -5.45 -8.14 -21.50
CA SER A 84 -5.13 -7.61 -22.84
C SER A 84 -5.99 -6.41 -23.27
N LEU A 85 -7.23 -6.31 -22.81
CA LEU A 85 -8.13 -5.20 -23.19
C LEU A 85 -7.68 -3.85 -22.61
N PRO A 86 -7.77 -2.74 -23.36
CA PRO A 86 -7.34 -1.42 -22.88
C PRO A 86 -7.97 -0.98 -21.55
N LYS A 87 -9.26 -1.30 -21.32
CA LYS A 87 -9.95 -1.00 -20.06
C LYS A 87 -9.37 -1.70 -18.83
N ASN A 88 -8.64 -2.80 -19.04
CA ASN A 88 -8.00 -3.61 -18.00
C ASN A 88 -6.50 -3.26 -17.85
N ARG A 89 -6.03 -2.18 -18.48
CA ARG A 89 -4.64 -1.74 -18.46
C ARG A 89 -4.52 -0.28 -18.04
N LYS A 90 -3.38 0.07 -17.44
CA LYS A 90 -3.00 1.45 -17.16
C LYS A 90 -1.52 1.63 -17.44
N GLY A 91 -1.18 2.58 -18.31
CA GLY A 91 0.20 2.81 -18.76
C GLY A 91 0.79 1.60 -19.48
N GLY A 92 -0.01 0.89 -20.27
CA GLY A 92 0.42 -0.32 -20.98
C GLY A 92 0.61 -1.57 -20.11
N LEU A 93 0.47 -1.47 -18.79
CA LEU A 93 0.61 -2.59 -17.84
C LEU A 93 -0.76 -3.11 -17.37
N PRO A 94 -0.87 -4.40 -16.99
CA PRO A 94 -2.09 -4.94 -16.37
C PRO A 94 -2.54 -4.11 -15.17
N TYR A 95 -3.84 -3.80 -15.08
CA TYR A 95 -4.48 -3.22 -13.89
C TYR A 95 -5.05 -4.34 -13.00
N ASP A 96 -4.13 -5.18 -12.53
CA ASP A 96 -4.41 -6.37 -11.72
C ASP A 96 -4.85 -6.04 -10.28
N GLU A 97 -5.11 -7.08 -9.50
CA GLU A 97 -5.57 -6.97 -8.12
C GLU A 97 -4.61 -6.18 -7.22
N VAL A 98 -3.30 -6.25 -7.46
CA VAL A 98 -2.33 -5.48 -6.66
C VAL A 98 -2.49 -3.99 -6.92
N ARG A 99 -2.59 -3.58 -8.19
CA ARG A 99 -2.78 -2.16 -8.52
C ARG A 99 -4.14 -1.65 -8.03
N GLN A 100 -5.16 -2.50 -8.06
CA GLN A 100 -6.48 -2.19 -7.51
C GLN A 100 -6.44 -2.05 -5.98
N ALA A 101 -5.78 -2.98 -5.29
CA ALA A 101 -5.61 -2.96 -3.83
C ALA A 101 -4.84 -1.73 -3.35
N ILE A 102 -3.73 -1.38 -4.01
CA ILE A 102 -2.97 -0.16 -3.68
C ILE A 102 -3.82 1.10 -3.90
N ALA A 103 -4.58 1.15 -5.01
CA ALA A 103 -5.47 2.30 -5.28
C ALA A 103 -6.62 2.41 -4.27
N SER A 104 -7.25 1.29 -3.92
CA SER A 104 -8.27 1.17 -2.87
C SER A 104 -7.72 1.66 -1.52
N HIS A 105 -6.51 1.22 -1.17
CA HIS A 105 -5.86 1.62 0.07
C HIS A 105 -5.50 3.11 0.11
N TYR A 106 -4.96 3.66 -0.97
CA TYR A 106 -4.72 5.11 -1.09
C TYR A 106 -6.01 5.92 -0.89
N ALA A 107 -7.13 5.49 -1.49
CA ALA A 107 -8.42 6.14 -1.31
C ALA A 107 -8.93 6.05 0.13
N ARG A 108 -8.74 4.90 0.79
CA ARG A 108 -9.07 4.68 2.21
C ARG A 108 -8.34 5.66 3.12
N LEU A 109 -7.03 5.82 2.91
CA LEU A 109 -6.21 6.81 3.63
C LEU A 109 -6.71 8.24 3.37
N GLY A 110 -7.07 8.57 2.12
CA GLY A 110 -7.66 9.87 1.79
C GLY A 110 -9.01 10.15 2.47
N ASN A 111 -9.79 9.10 2.77
CA ASN A 111 -11.01 9.25 3.55
C ASN A 111 -10.74 9.45 5.05
N LEU A 112 -9.68 8.82 5.58
CA LEU A 112 -9.24 9.04 6.96
C LEU A 112 -8.72 10.48 7.17
N ASP A 113 -8.01 11.04 6.19
CA ASP A 113 -7.48 12.41 6.22
C ASP A 113 -8.57 13.51 6.31
N LYS A 114 -9.80 13.19 5.87
CA LYS A 114 -10.96 14.11 6.01
C LYS A 114 -11.49 14.22 7.43
N SER A 115 -11.02 13.37 8.35
CA SER A 115 -11.44 13.42 9.76
C SER A 115 -10.70 14.52 10.53
N ARG A 116 -11.19 14.85 11.74
CA ARG A 116 -10.57 15.86 12.60
C ARG A 116 -9.31 15.28 13.25
N LEU A 117 -8.22 15.29 12.49
CA LEU A 117 -6.89 14.84 12.92
C LEU A 117 -6.03 16.02 13.37
N THR A 118 -5.10 15.75 14.30
CA THR A 118 -4.01 16.67 14.62
C THR A 118 -3.05 16.82 13.42
N SER A 119 -2.24 17.88 13.40
CA SER A 119 -1.26 18.11 12.32
C SER A 119 -0.29 16.94 12.14
N ILE A 120 0.14 16.30 13.23
CA ILE A 120 1.04 15.16 13.18
C ILE A 120 0.34 13.89 12.67
N GLU A 121 -0.92 13.66 13.03
CA GLU A 121 -1.70 12.53 12.50
C GLU A 121 -1.93 12.68 11.00
N LYS A 122 -2.24 13.89 10.51
CA LYS A 122 -2.31 14.17 9.08
C LYS A 122 -0.99 13.89 8.37
N SER A 123 0.12 14.35 8.96
CA SER A 123 1.46 14.10 8.40
C SER A 123 1.74 12.59 8.27
N ILE A 124 1.31 11.77 9.24
CA ILE A 124 1.45 10.31 9.16
C ILE A 124 0.60 9.74 8.00
N ILE A 125 -0.65 10.19 7.84
CA ILE A 125 -1.51 9.73 6.74
C ILE A 125 -0.96 10.14 5.37
N ASP A 126 -0.43 11.35 5.24
CA ASP A 126 0.19 11.82 4.00
C ASP A 126 1.41 10.99 3.62
N VAL A 127 2.28 10.68 4.58
CA VAL A 127 3.44 9.80 4.33
C VAL A 127 3.00 8.38 3.95
N ARG A 128 1.92 7.85 4.55
CA ARG A 128 1.35 6.54 4.13
C ARG A 128 0.84 6.59 2.68
N LYS A 129 0.21 7.69 2.26
CA LYS A 129 -0.24 7.91 0.87
C LYS A 129 0.93 8.01 -0.11
N GLU A 130 1.99 8.71 0.27
CA GLU A 130 3.25 8.75 -0.48
C GLU A 130 3.84 7.34 -0.63
N ASN A 131 3.88 6.58 0.48
CA ASN A 131 4.32 5.19 0.48
C ASN A 131 3.47 4.30 -0.43
N MET A 132 2.14 4.45 -0.47
CA MET A 132 1.29 3.75 -1.46
C MET A 132 1.68 4.10 -2.90
N THR A 133 2.01 5.36 -3.17
CA THR A 133 2.43 5.81 -4.51
C THR A 133 3.77 5.18 -4.89
N ILE A 134 4.70 5.07 -3.94
CA ILE A 134 5.99 4.39 -4.12
C ILE A 134 5.77 2.89 -4.36
N MET A 135 4.95 2.22 -3.54
CA MET A 135 4.62 0.80 -3.71
C MET A 135 4.06 0.51 -5.10
N ARG A 136 3.15 1.36 -5.60
CA ARG A 136 2.61 1.26 -6.95
C ARG A 136 3.72 1.32 -8.00
N LYS A 137 4.61 2.30 -7.92
CA LYS A 137 5.72 2.47 -8.88
C LYS A 137 6.68 1.27 -8.86
N LEU A 138 7.02 0.78 -7.67
CA LEU A 138 7.87 -0.41 -7.52
C LEU A 138 7.21 -1.64 -8.14
N TYR A 139 5.92 -1.84 -7.88
CA TYR A 139 5.18 -2.96 -8.47
C TYR A 139 5.05 -2.82 -9.99
N GLU A 140 4.77 -1.63 -10.52
CA GLU A 140 4.74 -1.38 -11.97
C GLU A 140 6.06 -1.75 -12.65
N LYS A 141 7.21 -1.41 -12.03
CA LYS A 141 8.53 -1.86 -12.50
C LYS A 141 8.67 -3.38 -12.50
N MET A 142 8.17 -4.06 -11.47
CA MET A 142 8.16 -5.52 -11.43
C MET A 142 7.30 -6.12 -12.55
N GLN A 143 6.10 -5.58 -12.77
CA GLN A 143 5.22 -6.02 -13.85
C GLN A 143 5.89 -5.86 -15.21
N ALA A 144 6.50 -4.70 -15.46
CA ALA A 144 7.16 -4.41 -16.71
C ALA A 144 8.32 -5.37 -16.98
N LYS A 145 9.19 -5.58 -15.98
CA LYS A 145 10.27 -6.55 -16.03
C LYS A 145 9.74 -7.97 -16.31
N ALA A 146 8.64 -8.36 -15.67
CA ALA A 146 8.04 -9.69 -15.83
C ALA A 146 7.49 -9.94 -17.24
N ILE A 147 7.10 -8.90 -17.97
CA ILE A 147 6.56 -9.00 -19.34
C ILE A 147 7.53 -8.51 -20.42
N GLY A 148 8.78 -8.21 -20.04
CA GLY A 148 9.83 -7.80 -20.98
C GLY A 148 9.69 -6.37 -21.52
N ILE A 149 9.09 -5.46 -20.75
CA ILE A 149 9.05 -4.02 -21.06
C ILE A 149 10.07 -3.31 -20.17
N ASP A 150 11.01 -2.58 -20.77
CA ASP A 150 11.92 -1.68 -20.05
C ASP A 150 11.26 -0.30 -19.86
N PHE A 151 11.40 0.27 -18.66
CA PHE A 151 10.93 1.61 -18.25
C PHE A 151 12.10 2.52 -17.91
#